data_AF-A0A6M1KZD6-F1
#
_entry.id   AF-A0A6M1KZD6-F1
#
_cell.length_a   1.000
_cell.length_b   1.000
_cell.length_c   1.000
_cell.angle_alpha   90.00
_cell.angle_beta   90.00
_cell.angle_gamma   90.00
#
_symmetry.space_group_name_H-M   'P 1'
#
loop_
_entity.id
_entity.type
_entity.pdbx_description
1 polymer ?
#
loop_
_entity_poly.entity_id
_entity_poly.type
_entity_poly.pdbx_seq_one_letter_code
_entity_poly.pdbx_strand_id
1 'polypeptide(L)'
;MSEQYLSIKESLGYKHVKQALWNVFSVDLDEIPIHEGEDENFNFVFTYKNCEMTMGISSTGKYTQFEAGEGGLFNVWFSHYVGKRFAITFLYEVIGDESIKRVFGKDEQSIEYAMRVLKDYLDSDEAKVLLKNE
;
A
#
# COMPACT_ATOMS: atom_id res chain seq x y z
N MET A 1 -16.50 8.57 -24.57
CA MET A 1 -16.52 7.11 -24.33
C MET A 1 -16.73 6.92 -22.84
N SER A 2 -17.60 6.01 -22.41
CA SER A 2 -17.62 5.65 -20.98
C SER A 2 -16.29 4.98 -20.67
N GLU A 3 -15.58 5.47 -19.67
CA GLU A 3 -14.33 4.86 -19.23
C GLU A 3 -14.62 3.45 -18.72
N GLN A 4 -13.85 2.48 -19.20
CA GLN A 4 -13.97 1.10 -18.76
C GLN A 4 -12.91 0.85 -17.70
N TYR A 5 -13.36 0.62 -16.48
CA TYR A 5 -12.54 0.18 -15.36
C TYR A 5 -12.60 -1.34 -15.28
N LEU A 6 -11.46 -1.95 -14.95
CA LEU A 6 -11.38 -3.37 -14.70
C LEU A 6 -11.93 -3.70 -13.31
N SER A 7 -12.31 -4.95 -13.07
CA SER A 7 -12.47 -5.39 -11.68
C SER A 7 -11.12 -5.27 -10.97
N ILE A 8 -11.13 -5.06 -9.65
CA ILE A 8 -9.89 -4.86 -8.88
C ILE A 8 -8.89 -5.99 -9.13
N LYS A 9 -9.33 -7.26 -9.09
CA LYS A 9 -8.43 -8.41 -9.33
C LYS A 9 -7.84 -8.46 -10.74
N GLU A 10 -8.50 -7.84 -11.71
CA GLU A 10 -8.02 -7.74 -13.08
C GLU A 10 -7.14 -6.51 -13.31
N SER A 11 -7.22 -5.49 -12.44
CA SER A 11 -6.43 -4.27 -12.50
C SER A 11 -4.92 -4.54 -12.44
N LEU A 12 -4.16 -3.66 -13.10
CA LEU A 12 -2.70 -3.75 -13.12
C LEU A 12 -2.10 -3.60 -11.72
N GLY A 13 -2.64 -2.65 -10.95
CA GLY A 13 -2.19 -2.37 -9.59
C GLY A 13 -2.37 -3.57 -8.66
N TYR A 14 -3.51 -4.26 -8.71
CA TYR A 14 -3.73 -5.46 -7.90
C TYR A 14 -2.75 -6.57 -8.24
N LYS A 15 -2.53 -6.84 -9.53
CA LYS A 15 -1.60 -7.89 -9.98
C LYS A 15 -0.18 -7.64 -9.49
N HIS A 16 0.31 -6.41 -9.59
CA HIS A 16 1.65 -6.06 -9.13
C HIS A 16 1.76 -6.07 -7.60
N VAL A 17 0.76 -5.59 -6.87
CA VAL A 17 0.74 -5.68 -5.39
C VAL A 17 0.72 -7.14 -4.95
N LYS A 18 -0.10 -7.98 -5.58
CA LYS A 18 -0.14 -9.43 -5.32
C LYS A 18 1.24 -10.06 -5.53
N GLN A 19 1.88 -9.78 -6.65
CA GLN A 19 3.19 -10.34 -6.99
C GLN A 19 4.28 -9.88 -6.01
N ALA A 20 4.32 -8.59 -5.69
CA ALA A 20 5.28 -8.03 -4.74
C ALA A 20 5.07 -8.59 -3.32
N LEU A 21 3.82 -8.74 -2.89
CA LEU A 21 3.49 -9.32 -1.58
C LEU A 21 3.96 -10.77 -1.48
N TRP A 22 3.76 -11.56 -2.55
CA TRP A 22 4.28 -12.91 -2.64
C TRP A 22 5.81 -12.95 -2.61
N ASN A 23 6.48 -12.09 -3.38
CA ASN A 23 7.93 -12.07 -3.49
C ASN A 23 8.62 -11.67 -2.17
N VAL A 24 8.06 -10.68 -1.46
CA VAL A 24 8.71 -10.08 -0.28
C VAL A 24 8.27 -10.76 1.02
N PHE A 25 6.98 -11.10 1.14
CA PHE A 25 6.40 -11.64 2.37
C PHE A 25 5.93 -13.09 2.24
N SER A 26 5.93 -13.68 1.03
CA SER A 26 5.38 -15.01 0.77
C SER A 26 3.90 -15.13 1.17
N VAL A 27 3.13 -14.07 0.92
CA VAL A 27 1.69 -14.00 1.22
C VAL A 27 0.90 -13.80 -0.08
N ASP A 28 -0.18 -14.56 -0.25
CA ASP A 28 -1.10 -14.40 -1.37
C ASP A 28 -2.18 -13.36 -1.04
N LEU A 29 -2.25 -12.29 -1.85
CA LEU A 29 -3.25 -11.24 -1.71
C LEU A 29 -4.68 -11.74 -1.95
N ASP A 30 -4.88 -12.84 -2.68
CA ASP A 30 -6.21 -13.40 -2.91
C ASP A 30 -6.86 -13.97 -1.64
N GLU A 31 -6.05 -14.31 -0.64
CA GLU A 31 -6.49 -14.84 0.66
C GLU A 31 -6.79 -13.73 1.68
N ILE A 32 -6.52 -12.47 1.35
CA ILE A 32 -6.73 -11.31 2.22
C ILE A 32 -8.04 -10.61 1.81
N PRO A 33 -8.96 -10.35 2.75
CA PRO A 33 -10.11 -9.50 2.49
C PRO A 33 -9.67 -8.09 2.07
N ILE A 34 -10.13 -7.65 0.90
CA ILE A 34 -9.89 -6.30 0.39
C ILE A 34 -11.12 -5.41 0.63
N HIS A 35 -10.86 -4.12 0.84
CA HIS A 35 -11.85 -3.06 0.77
C HIS A 35 -11.76 -2.40 -0.62
N GLU A 36 -12.84 -2.52 -1.39
CA GLU A 36 -12.95 -1.93 -2.72
C GLU A 36 -13.34 -0.45 -2.61
N GLY A 37 -12.65 0.40 -3.38
CA GLY A 37 -12.97 1.82 -3.53
C GLY A 37 -13.66 2.11 -4.87
N GLU A 38 -13.72 3.40 -5.22
CA GLU A 38 -14.13 3.82 -6.58
C GLU A 38 -13.09 3.39 -7.63
N ASP A 39 -13.52 3.23 -8.87
CA ASP A 39 -12.67 2.82 -10.01
C ASP A 39 -11.95 1.48 -9.79
N GLU A 40 -10.62 1.47 -9.82
CA GLU A 40 -9.75 0.31 -9.57
C GLU A 40 -9.04 0.43 -8.20
N ASN A 41 -9.47 1.37 -7.35
CA ASN A 41 -8.87 1.60 -6.04
C ASN A 41 -9.22 0.46 -5.07
N PHE A 42 -8.26 0.08 -4.23
CA PHE A 42 -8.51 -0.89 -3.17
C PHE A 42 -7.48 -0.74 -2.05
N ASN A 43 -7.83 -1.23 -0.86
CA ASN A 43 -6.86 -1.38 0.22
C ASN A 43 -7.18 -2.61 1.07
N PHE A 44 -6.21 -3.03 1.89
CA PHE A 44 -6.34 -4.16 2.78
C PHE A 44 -5.45 -3.97 4.00
N VAL A 45 -5.88 -4.55 5.12
CA VAL A 45 -5.07 -4.63 6.33
C VAL A 45 -4.07 -5.76 6.18
N PHE A 46 -2.81 -5.47 6.50
CA PHE A 46 -1.73 -6.44 6.53
C PHE A 46 -1.07 -6.41 7.91
N THR A 47 -0.73 -7.58 8.44
CA THR A 47 -0.09 -7.70 9.75
C THR A 47 1.19 -8.50 9.61
N TYR A 48 2.30 -7.95 10.10
CA TYR A 48 3.61 -8.60 10.10
C TYR A 48 4.33 -8.33 11.41
N LYS A 49 4.79 -9.39 12.10
CA LYS A 49 5.46 -9.31 13.41
C LYS A 49 4.73 -8.43 14.45
N ASN A 50 3.41 -8.57 14.53
CA ASN A 50 2.52 -7.78 15.40
C ASN A 50 2.45 -6.28 15.07
N CYS A 51 2.95 -5.85 13.91
CA CYS A 51 2.69 -4.53 13.38
C CYS A 51 1.54 -4.62 12.39
N GLU A 52 0.47 -3.87 12.61
CA GLU A 52 -0.63 -3.71 11.68
C GLU A 52 -0.39 -2.48 10.79
N MET A 53 -0.61 -2.64 9.49
CA MET A 53 -0.54 -1.57 8.51
C MET A 53 -1.64 -1.76 7.48
N THR A 54 -1.93 -0.71 6.72
CA THR A 54 -2.82 -0.79 5.56
C THR A 54 -2.01 -0.54 4.30
N MET A 55 -2.25 -1.37 3.29
CA MET A 55 -1.65 -1.24 1.96
C MET A 55 -2.74 -1.14 0.92
N GLY A 56 -2.45 -0.51 -0.21
CA GLY A 56 -3.43 -0.45 -1.29
C GLY A 56 -3.02 0.38 -2.48
N ILE A 57 -3.89 0.36 -3.48
CA ILE A 57 -3.82 1.21 -4.65
C ILE A 57 -4.89 2.30 -4.53
N SER A 58 -4.46 3.55 -4.71
CA SER A 58 -5.34 4.72 -4.82
C SER A 58 -5.14 5.45 -6.14
N SER A 59 -5.94 6.47 -6.39
CA SER A 59 -5.76 7.40 -7.50
C SER A 59 -5.77 6.75 -8.90
N THR A 60 -6.66 5.77 -9.13
CA THR A 60 -6.77 5.03 -10.40
C THR A 60 -7.61 5.70 -11.49
N GLY A 61 -8.24 6.84 -11.19
CA GLY A 61 -9.12 7.54 -12.11
C GLY A 61 -8.40 7.90 -13.42
N LYS A 62 -9.03 7.62 -14.55
CA LYS A 62 -8.45 7.85 -15.87
C LYS A 62 -8.77 9.28 -16.31
N TYR A 63 -7.79 9.94 -16.95
CA TYR A 63 -7.92 11.30 -17.51
C TYR A 63 -8.41 12.40 -16.55
N THR A 64 -8.29 12.17 -15.24
CA THR A 64 -8.71 13.11 -14.19
C THR A 64 -7.48 13.79 -13.60
N GLN A 65 -7.59 15.08 -13.31
CA GLN A 65 -6.50 15.84 -12.70
C GLN A 65 -6.15 15.26 -11.32
N PHE A 66 -4.86 15.07 -11.05
CA PHE A 66 -4.30 14.49 -9.81
C PHE A 66 -4.45 12.98 -9.63
N GLU A 67 -5.08 12.29 -10.58
CA GLU A 67 -5.09 10.83 -10.63
C GLU A 67 -3.85 10.29 -11.35
N ALA A 68 -3.40 9.10 -10.97
CA ALA A 68 -2.28 8.40 -11.59
C ALA A 68 -2.73 7.50 -12.75
N GLY A 69 -4.04 7.24 -12.88
CA GLY A 69 -4.62 6.42 -13.92
C GLY A 69 -4.36 4.93 -13.71
N GLU A 70 -4.18 4.18 -14.80
CA GLU A 70 -3.98 2.73 -14.76
C GLU A 70 -2.88 2.31 -13.78
N GLY A 71 -3.24 1.41 -12.85
CA GLY A 71 -2.36 0.93 -11.79
C GLY A 71 -2.25 1.86 -10.57
N GLY A 72 -2.69 3.11 -10.65
CA GLY A 72 -2.79 4.03 -9.52
C GLY A 72 -1.46 4.30 -8.80
N LEU A 73 -1.57 4.70 -7.53
CA LEU A 73 -0.47 4.88 -6.59
C LEU A 73 -0.55 3.81 -5.51
N PHE A 74 0.55 3.11 -5.30
CA PHE A 74 0.73 2.18 -4.19
C PHE A 74 1.09 2.95 -2.92
N ASN A 75 0.35 2.68 -1.85
CA ASN A 75 0.53 3.32 -0.56
C ASN A 75 0.65 2.26 0.55
N VAL A 76 1.46 2.59 1.55
CA VAL A 76 1.53 1.88 2.83
C VAL A 76 1.40 2.92 3.94
N TRP A 77 0.48 2.71 4.87
CA TRP A 77 0.28 3.60 6.01
C TRP A 77 -0.05 2.85 7.30
N PHE A 78 0.22 3.51 8.42
CA PHE A 78 -0.07 3.05 9.76
C PHE A 78 -1.17 3.91 10.36
N SER A 79 -2.22 3.26 10.86
CA SER A 79 -3.34 3.93 11.50
C SER A 79 -3.09 4.01 13.00
N HIS A 80 -3.35 5.16 13.61
CA HIS A 80 -3.20 5.35 15.06
C HIS A 80 -4.16 6.42 15.58
N TYR A 81 -4.27 6.53 16.91
CA TYR A 81 -5.11 7.54 17.54
C TYR A 81 -4.27 8.58 18.31
N VAL A 82 -4.49 9.86 18.02
CA VAL A 82 -3.97 10.97 18.82
C VAL A 82 -5.08 11.46 19.74
N GLY A 83 -5.11 10.91 20.96
CA GLY A 83 -6.22 11.07 21.89
C GLY A 83 -7.49 10.39 21.37
N LYS A 84 -8.47 11.18 20.92
CA LYS A 84 -9.72 10.66 20.31
C LYS A 84 -9.77 10.79 18.79
N ARG A 85 -8.72 11.33 18.16
CA ARG A 85 -8.69 11.58 16.72
C ARG A 85 -7.96 10.45 16.01
N PHE A 86 -8.59 9.89 14.99
CA PHE A 86 -7.94 9.00 14.05
C PHE A 86 -6.91 9.77 13.22
N ALA A 87 -5.74 9.18 13.04
CA ALA A 87 -4.65 9.71 12.23
C ALA A 87 -3.99 8.57 11.46
N ILE A 88 -3.35 8.93 10.34
CA ILE A 88 -2.54 8.02 9.55
C ILE A 88 -1.14 8.61 9.38
N THR A 89 -0.15 7.74 9.30
CA THR A 89 1.22 8.11 8.91
C THR A 89 1.68 7.20 7.80
N PHE A 90 2.17 7.77 6.71
CA PHE A 90 2.65 6.98 5.57
C PHE A 90 4.05 6.43 5.83
N LEU A 91 4.37 5.30 5.20
CA LEU A 91 5.67 4.63 5.34
C LEU A 91 6.85 5.56 5.02
N TYR A 92 6.74 6.37 3.96
CA TYR A 92 7.80 7.30 3.57
C TYR A 92 8.07 8.36 4.65
N GLU A 93 7.06 8.73 5.45
CA GLU A 93 7.21 9.68 6.56
C GLU A 93 7.90 9.01 7.75
N VAL A 94 7.56 7.74 8.02
CA VAL A 94 8.18 6.96 9.09
C VAL A 94 9.67 6.75 8.81
N ILE A 95 10.02 6.39 7.57
CA ILE A 95 11.39 6.04 7.18
C ILE A 95 12.19 7.29 6.77
N GLY A 96 11.51 8.36 6.35
CA GLY A 96 12.16 9.57 5.81
C GLY A 96 12.73 9.37 4.39
N ASP A 97 12.25 8.39 3.65
CA ASP A 97 12.68 8.11 2.27
C ASP A 97 11.64 8.60 1.25
N GLU A 98 11.91 9.76 0.64
CA GLU A 98 11.04 10.38 -0.37
C GLU A 98 10.94 9.55 -1.66
N SER A 99 11.84 8.59 -1.91
CA SER A 99 11.78 7.74 -3.12
C SER A 99 10.55 6.83 -3.15
N ILE A 100 10.01 6.46 -1.99
CA ILE A 100 8.82 5.61 -1.86
C ILE A 100 7.53 6.41 -1.60
N LYS A 101 7.56 7.74 -1.75
CA LYS A 101 6.39 8.61 -1.53
C LYS A 101 5.34 8.52 -2.63
N ARG A 102 5.76 8.26 -3.87
CA ARG A 102 4.89 8.17 -5.06
C ARG A 102 5.23 6.94 -5.88
N VAL A 103 4.87 5.79 -5.34
CA VAL A 103 5.08 4.51 -6.01
C VAL A 103 3.93 4.30 -6.99
N PHE A 104 4.22 4.29 -8.29
CA PHE A 104 3.19 4.03 -9.30
C PHE A 104 2.87 2.55 -9.35
N GLY A 105 1.61 2.16 -9.18
CA GLY A 105 1.24 0.74 -9.14
C GLY A 105 1.33 0.03 -10.50
N LYS A 106 1.52 0.77 -11.60
CA LYS A 106 1.91 0.20 -12.89
C LYS A 106 3.38 -0.23 -12.98
N ASP A 107 4.23 0.22 -12.05
CA ASP A 107 5.64 -0.14 -11.97
C ASP A 107 5.85 -1.18 -10.86
N GLU A 108 5.84 -2.44 -11.27
CA GLU A 108 6.01 -3.60 -10.39
C GLU A 108 7.30 -3.52 -9.55
N GLN A 109 8.40 -3.07 -10.15
CA GLN A 109 9.70 -3.02 -9.46
C GLN A 109 9.70 -1.97 -8.35
N SER A 110 9.04 -0.83 -8.59
CA SER A 110 8.89 0.21 -7.57
C SER A 110 8.00 -0.25 -6.40
N ILE A 111 6.94 -1.02 -6.66
CA ILE A 111 6.13 -1.64 -5.59
C ILE A 111 6.96 -2.63 -4.78
N GLU A 112 7.67 -3.53 -5.45
CA GLU A 112 8.50 -4.53 -4.77
C GLU A 112 9.60 -3.86 -3.93
N TYR A 113 10.25 -2.81 -4.46
CA TYR A 113 11.22 -2.02 -3.72
C TYR A 113 10.62 -1.39 -2.47
N ALA A 114 9.45 -0.74 -2.57
CA ALA A 114 8.77 -0.17 -1.42
C ALA A 114 8.39 -1.21 -0.36
N MET A 115 7.96 -2.41 -0.78
CA MET A 115 7.68 -3.53 0.12
C MET A 115 8.95 -4.09 0.78
N ARG A 116 10.09 -4.13 0.07
CA ARG A 116 11.38 -4.52 0.67
C ARG A 116 11.83 -3.51 1.71
N VAL A 117 11.75 -2.22 1.41
CA VAL A 117 12.02 -1.13 2.37
C VAL A 117 11.14 -1.26 3.61
N LEU A 118 9.83 -1.52 3.43
CA LEU A 118 8.92 -1.82 4.54
C LEU A 118 9.40 -3.01 5.36
N LYS A 119 9.71 -4.13 4.70
CA LYS A 119 10.10 -5.36 5.39
C LYS A 119 11.39 -5.17 6.18
N ASP A 120 12.39 -4.53 5.59
CA ASP A 120 13.67 -4.23 6.25
C ASP A 120 13.46 -3.36 7.49
N TYR A 121 12.58 -2.36 7.39
CA TYR A 121 12.18 -1.54 8.53
C TYR A 121 11.46 -2.36 9.62
N LEU A 122 10.48 -3.19 9.25
CA LEU A 122 9.75 -4.04 10.21
C LEU A 122 10.64 -5.13 10.85
N ASP A 123 11.70 -5.53 10.16
CA ASP A 123 12.72 -6.45 10.66
C ASP A 123 13.76 -5.74 11.55
N SER A 124 13.84 -4.41 11.50
CA SER A 124 14.80 -3.62 12.27
C SER A 124 14.41 -3.46 13.75
N ASP A 125 15.39 -3.05 14.56
CA ASP A 125 15.15 -2.73 15.97
C ASP A 125 14.38 -1.41 16.15
N GLU A 126 14.35 -0.53 15.15
CA GLU A 126 13.64 0.76 15.20
C GLU A 126 12.12 0.56 15.21
N ALA A 127 11.60 -0.40 14.43
CA ALA A 127 10.18 -0.73 14.45
C ALA A 127 9.69 -1.18 15.84
N LYS A 128 10.56 -1.81 16.65
CA LYS A 128 10.23 -2.25 18.02
C LYS A 128 10.02 -1.08 18.99
N VAL A 129 10.48 0.13 18.66
CA VAL A 129 10.30 1.32 19.50
C VAL A 129 8.92 1.94 19.29
N LEU A 130 8.41 1.93 18.06
CA LEU A 130 7.06 2.42 17.75
C LEU A 130 5.97 1.48 18.31
N LEU A 131 6.19 0.16 18.25
CA LEU A 131 5.26 -0.84 18.79
C LEU A 131 5.17 -0.87 20.34
N LYS A 132 6.06 -0.16 21.05
CA LYS A 132 6.07 -0.08 22.52
C LYS A 132 5.36 1.14 23.09
N ASN A 133 4.92 2.06 22.24
CA ASN A 133 4.28 3.32 22.64
C ASN A 133 2.77 3.34 22.42
N GLU A 134 2.14 2.18 22.18
CA GLU A 134 0.69 1.99 22.26
C GLU A 134 0.24 1.53 23.66
#